data_AF-A0A6G9YIH2-F1
#
_entry.id   AF-A0A6G9YIH2-F1
#
_cell.length_a   1.000
_cell.length_b   1.000
_cell.length_c   1.000
_cell.angle_alpha   90.00
_cell.angle_beta   90.00
_cell.angle_gamma   90.00
#
_symmetry.space_group_name_H-M   'P 1'
#
loop_
_entity.id
_entity.type
_entity.pdbx_description
1 polymer ?
#
loop_
_entity_poly.entity_id
_entity_poly.type
_entity_poly.pdbx_seq_one_letter_code
_entity_poly.pdbx_strand_id
1 'polypeptide(L)'
;MPGFETLLPRPFSVTRRPGDCPWPVEPEIRTDTTLPAEGYRLTLTPGGIAIDAADAAGEYYARQTLRQLIGPDAFRAAGIRDARRTLPCGVIEDHPRFRWRGCLLDVARNFRTKAEVLRFVDLLAAHKLNVLHLHLTDDQGWRIEVPGLPRLTEIGSWRRESMVGRHDGPQRDGRPHGGFYTTDDLREIVAYAAERSVTVVPEIDVPGHARAALAAYPELGPETEEPWEVWTSWGISTALLAPTDYARDFFRRVFDHVLDIFPSEVIGIGGDEVPGATIEHGLFVADLARYLAERGRRALGWDEVLEIGALPPMVVGAWQDEAAAARAVAAGHDVVLCPEDRIYLDHRQSDHPGEPIPVGYLRTLEDMYRYEPGFDGPHILGIQAQIWSEHLDTVRRVDYAAFPRLCAVAETAWSPKDRDYEEFLPRLRDEHLPRLDALGVEYRPLTGPHPWQTRPDVPATAHRPR
;
A
#
# COMPACT_ATOMS: atom_id res chain seq x y z
N MET A 1 -22.76 -23.13 -4.02
CA MET A 1 -22.92 -21.67 -4.16
C MET A 1 -22.28 -21.05 -2.93
N PRO A 2 -21.54 -19.94 -3.05
CA PRO A 2 -20.85 -19.36 -1.91
C PRO A 2 -21.88 -18.93 -0.88
N GLY A 3 -21.79 -19.46 0.35
CA GLY A 3 -22.55 -18.94 1.47
C GLY A 3 -21.87 -17.72 2.09
N PHE A 4 -22.47 -17.16 3.13
CA PHE A 4 -21.89 -16.02 3.85
C PHE A 4 -20.55 -16.34 4.51
N GLU A 5 -20.30 -17.62 4.80
CA GLU A 5 -19.04 -18.16 5.32
C GLU A 5 -17.88 -18.11 4.30
N THR A 6 -18.09 -17.52 3.12
CA THR A 6 -17.06 -17.43 2.07
C THR A 6 -16.50 -16.01 1.91
N LEU A 7 -16.99 -15.06 2.70
CA LEU A 7 -16.67 -13.64 2.60
C LEU A 7 -15.30 -13.33 3.20
N LEU A 8 -14.47 -12.56 2.49
CA LEU A 8 -13.15 -12.11 2.93
C LEU A 8 -12.99 -10.63 2.57
N PRO A 9 -12.81 -9.71 3.53
CA PRO A 9 -12.77 -9.95 4.97
C PRO A 9 -14.07 -10.55 5.56
N ARG A 10 -13.95 -11.27 6.69
CA ARG A 10 -15.09 -11.77 7.47
C ARG A 10 -15.94 -10.58 7.97
N PRO A 11 -17.26 -10.52 7.67
CA PRO A 11 -18.10 -9.41 8.12
C PRO A 11 -18.25 -9.36 9.64
N PHE A 12 -18.62 -8.19 10.17
CA PHE A 12 -18.91 -8.00 11.59
C PHE A 12 -20.06 -8.91 12.07
N SER A 13 -21.17 -8.99 11.33
CA SER A 13 -22.31 -9.83 11.66
C SER A 13 -23.03 -10.36 10.42
N VAL A 14 -23.50 -11.61 10.52
CA VAL A 14 -24.32 -12.27 9.50
C VAL A 14 -25.48 -12.98 10.17
N THR A 15 -26.71 -12.65 9.75
CA THR A 15 -27.94 -13.36 10.14
C THR A 15 -28.53 -14.09 8.93
N ARG A 16 -28.46 -15.43 8.93
CA ARG A 16 -29.07 -16.26 7.86
C ARG A 16 -30.58 -16.24 7.94
N ARG A 17 -31.25 -16.22 6.79
CA ARG A 17 -32.70 -16.39 6.65
C ARG A 17 -32.99 -17.52 5.65
N PRO A 18 -34.08 -18.28 5.83
CA PRO A 18 -34.48 -19.27 4.83
C PRO A 18 -34.81 -18.61 3.48
N GLY A 19 -34.47 -19.31 2.40
CA GLY A 19 -34.83 -18.92 1.03
C GLY A 19 -33.65 -18.45 0.19
N ASP A 20 -33.96 -18.22 -1.08
CA ASP A 20 -33.02 -17.86 -2.13
C ASP A 20 -33.42 -16.51 -2.75
N CYS A 21 -32.46 -15.59 -2.85
CA CYS A 21 -32.61 -14.31 -3.54
C CYS A 21 -32.22 -14.49 -5.02
N PRO A 22 -33.06 -14.07 -5.98
CA PRO A 22 -32.70 -14.12 -7.39
C PRO A 22 -31.54 -13.15 -7.72
N TRP A 23 -30.70 -13.52 -8.69
CA TRP A 23 -29.66 -12.68 -9.28
C TRP A 23 -29.63 -12.87 -10.82
N PRO A 24 -29.43 -11.81 -11.63
CA PRO A 24 -29.23 -10.41 -11.24
C PRO A 24 -30.52 -9.69 -10.84
N VAL A 25 -30.43 -8.85 -9.82
CA VAL A 25 -31.47 -7.90 -9.37
C VAL A 25 -30.76 -6.60 -8.98
N GLU A 26 -31.29 -5.47 -9.43
CA GLU A 26 -30.75 -4.16 -9.02
C GLU A 26 -31.04 -3.92 -7.53
N PRO A 27 -30.02 -3.65 -6.69
CA PRO A 27 -30.25 -3.35 -5.28
C PRO A 27 -31.01 -2.04 -5.07
N GLU A 28 -31.93 -2.01 -4.11
CA GLU A 28 -32.44 -0.76 -3.57
C GLU A 28 -31.41 -0.14 -2.63
N ILE A 29 -31.06 1.13 -2.82
CA ILE A 29 -29.99 1.80 -2.08
C ILE A 29 -30.57 2.91 -1.23
N ARG A 30 -30.19 2.94 0.04
CA ARG A 30 -30.63 3.94 1.02
C ARG A 30 -29.46 4.43 1.84
N THR A 31 -29.48 5.70 2.21
CA THR A 31 -28.54 6.25 3.19
C THR A 31 -29.09 6.06 4.60
N ASP A 32 -28.31 5.46 5.47
CA ASP A 32 -28.62 5.27 6.89
C ASP A 32 -27.47 5.81 7.75
N THR A 33 -27.58 7.07 8.16
CA THR A 33 -26.55 7.77 8.95
C THR A 33 -26.48 7.28 10.40
N THR A 34 -27.28 6.28 10.79
CA THR A 34 -27.15 5.63 12.11
C THR A 34 -26.11 4.51 12.11
N LEU A 35 -25.67 4.06 10.94
CA LEU A 35 -24.59 3.10 10.77
C LEU A 35 -23.23 3.77 11.03
N PRO A 36 -22.22 3.00 11.50
CA PRO A 36 -20.84 3.50 11.61
C PRO A 36 -20.32 4.01 10.25
N ALA A 37 -19.38 4.96 10.26
CA ALA A 37 -18.72 5.42 9.04
C ALA A 37 -18.14 4.25 8.24
N GLU A 38 -18.22 4.33 6.90
CA GLU A 38 -17.88 3.23 5.99
C GLU A 38 -18.70 1.94 6.19
N GLY A 39 -19.73 1.96 7.03
CA GLY A 39 -20.57 0.83 7.38
C GLY A 39 -21.77 0.65 6.45
N TYR A 40 -22.28 -0.57 6.39
CA TYR A 40 -23.45 -0.92 5.61
C TYR A 40 -24.26 -2.07 6.22
N ARG A 41 -25.52 -2.16 5.81
CA ARG A 41 -26.42 -3.30 5.99
C ARG A 41 -26.85 -3.80 4.61
N LEU A 42 -26.51 -5.06 4.29
CA LEU A 42 -26.91 -5.73 3.06
C LEU A 42 -27.98 -6.79 3.37
N THR A 43 -29.19 -6.58 2.87
CA THR A 43 -30.35 -7.46 3.09
C THR A 43 -30.71 -8.18 1.80
N LEU A 44 -30.70 -9.51 1.82
CA LEU A 44 -31.10 -10.38 0.71
C LEU A 44 -32.36 -11.16 1.08
N THR A 45 -33.40 -11.02 0.27
CA THR A 45 -34.70 -11.70 0.44
C THR A 45 -35.16 -12.31 -0.88
N PRO A 46 -36.18 -13.20 -0.88
CA PRO A 46 -36.77 -13.67 -2.13
C PRO A 46 -37.35 -12.54 -3.00
N GLY A 47 -37.67 -11.38 -2.41
CA GLY A 47 -38.20 -10.21 -3.10
C GLY A 47 -37.15 -9.25 -3.67
N GLY A 48 -35.86 -9.44 -3.37
CA GLY A 48 -34.78 -8.59 -3.86
C GLY A 48 -33.70 -8.27 -2.82
N ILE A 49 -32.84 -7.31 -3.18
CA ILE A 49 -31.65 -6.89 -2.44
C ILE A 49 -31.82 -5.43 -1.99
N ALA A 50 -31.48 -5.12 -0.75
CA ALA A 50 -31.39 -3.75 -0.24
C ALA A 50 -30.02 -3.49 0.40
N ILE A 51 -29.48 -2.29 0.15
CA ILE A 51 -28.24 -1.76 0.72
C ILE A 51 -28.60 -0.49 1.49
N ASP A 52 -28.51 -0.54 2.82
CA ASP A 52 -28.49 0.67 3.65
C ASP A 52 -27.03 0.99 3.97
N ALA A 53 -26.53 2.17 3.62
CA ALA A 53 -25.12 2.54 3.80
C ALA A 53 -24.96 3.87 4.55
N ALA A 54 -23.92 3.99 5.37
CA ALA A 54 -23.61 5.22 6.11
C ALA A 54 -23.21 6.37 5.16
N ASP A 55 -22.44 6.03 4.12
CA ASP A 55 -21.84 6.93 3.16
C ASP A 55 -21.54 6.18 1.84
N ALA A 56 -20.94 6.88 0.87
CA ALA A 56 -20.58 6.29 -0.43
C ALA A 56 -19.57 5.13 -0.31
N ALA A 57 -18.69 5.16 0.68
CA ALA A 57 -17.72 4.08 0.91
C ALA A 57 -18.43 2.83 1.46
N GLY A 58 -19.36 2.99 2.39
CA GLY A 58 -20.23 1.91 2.86
C GLY A 58 -21.02 1.25 1.73
N GLU A 59 -21.59 2.03 0.81
CA GLU A 59 -22.27 1.48 -0.38
C GLU A 59 -21.29 0.68 -1.25
N TYR A 60 -20.10 1.24 -1.52
CA TYR A 60 -19.08 0.57 -2.31
C TYR A 60 -18.67 -0.77 -1.68
N TYR A 61 -18.46 -0.81 -0.36
CA TYR A 61 -18.11 -2.03 0.37
C TYR A 61 -19.25 -3.06 0.38
N ALA A 62 -20.51 -2.63 0.47
CA ALA A 62 -21.67 -3.50 0.30
C ALA A 62 -21.68 -4.18 -1.08
N ARG A 63 -21.35 -3.42 -2.14
CA ARG A 63 -21.23 -3.96 -3.50
C ARG A 63 -20.08 -4.96 -3.63
N GLN A 64 -18.93 -4.72 -2.99
CA GLN A 64 -17.84 -5.71 -2.98
C GLN A 64 -18.27 -7.01 -2.27
N THR A 65 -18.98 -6.91 -1.14
CA THR A 65 -19.54 -8.09 -0.47
C THR A 65 -20.54 -8.82 -1.36
N LEU A 66 -21.41 -8.11 -2.07
CA LEU A 66 -22.33 -8.71 -3.03
C LEU A 66 -21.59 -9.41 -4.19
N ARG A 67 -20.51 -8.82 -4.72
CA ARG A 67 -19.63 -9.46 -5.73
C ARG A 67 -19.04 -10.77 -5.22
N GLN A 68 -18.63 -10.83 -3.96
CA GLN A 68 -18.13 -12.07 -3.35
C GLN A 68 -19.20 -13.15 -3.23
N LEU A 69 -20.44 -12.80 -2.85
CA LEU A 69 -21.57 -13.74 -2.80
C LEU A 69 -21.93 -14.30 -4.19
N ILE A 70 -21.81 -13.48 -5.24
CA ILE A 70 -22.01 -13.93 -6.64
C ILE A 70 -20.93 -14.94 -7.05
N GLY A 71 -19.71 -14.79 -6.52
CA GLY A 71 -18.58 -15.68 -6.72
C GLY A 71 -17.57 -15.16 -7.76
N PRO A 72 -16.56 -15.98 -8.12
CA PRO A 72 -15.42 -15.58 -8.94
C PRO A 72 -15.78 -14.91 -10.28
N ASP A 73 -16.87 -15.34 -10.92
CA ASP A 73 -17.28 -14.77 -12.22
C ASP A 73 -17.63 -13.27 -12.14
N ALA A 74 -18.01 -12.74 -10.95
CA ALA A 74 -18.25 -11.31 -10.74
C ALA A 74 -16.98 -10.44 -10.72
N PHE A 75 -15.80 -11.09 -10.75
CA PHE A 75 -14.50 -10.43 -10.77
C PHE A 75 -13.82 -10.49 -12.14
N ARG A 76 -14.43 -11.14 -13.13
CA ARG A 76 -13.92 -11.16 -14.50
C ARG A 76 -14.27 -9.86 -15.23
N ALA A 77 -13.35 -9.40 -16.08
CA ALA A 77 -13.56 -8.24 -16.94
C ALA A 77 -14.68 -8.43 -17.98
N ALA A 78 -15.03 -9.67 -18.31
CA ALA A 78 -16.12 -10.01 -19.22
C ALA A 78 -16.88 -11.25 -18.73
N GLY A 79 -18.19 -11.26 -18.97
CA GLY A 79 -19.06 -12.39 -18.63
C GLY A 79 -18.78 -13.60 -19.52
N ILE A 80 -18.50 -14.75 -18.90
CA ILE A 80 -18.18 -16.02 -19.60
C ILE A 80 -19.24 -17.11 -19.41
N ARG A 81 -20.26 -16.85 -18.58
CA ARG A 81 -21.32 -17.79 -18.18
C ARG A 81 -22.62 -17.02 -17.96
N ASP A 82 -23.73 -17.75 -17.85
CA ASP A 82 -25.00 -17.16 -17.45
C ASP A 82 -24.86 -16.49 -16.06
N ALA A 83 -25.30 -15.24 -15.98
CA ALA A 83 -25.33 -14.50 -14.74
C ALA A 83 -26.41 -15.04 -13.80
N ARG A 84 -27.49 -15.65 -14.34
CA ARG A 84 -28.63 -16.12 -13.56
C ARG A 84 -28.21 -17.16 -12.52
N ARG A 85 -28.45 -16.84 -11.26
CA ARG A 85 -28.20 -17.71 -10.11
C ARG A 85 -29.06 -17.26 -8.93
N THR A 86 -28.98 -18.00 -7.84
CA THR A 86 -29.56 -17.60 -6.56
C THR A 86 -28.45 -17.28 -5.57
N LEU A 87 -28.74 -16.34 -4.67
CA LEU A 87 -27.89 -15.96 -3.54
C LEU A 87 -28.61 -16.35 -2.23
N PRO A 88 -27.88 -16.70 -1.16
CA PRO A 88 -28.51 -17.03 0.12
C PRO A 88 -29.24 -15.82 0.71
N CYS A 89 -30.45 -16.02 1.23
CA CYS A 89 -31.15 -14.97 1.97
C CYS A 89 -30.52 -14.72 3.35
N GLY A 90 -30.53 -13.47 3.78
CA GLY A 90 -29.92 -13.06 5.04
C GLY A 90 -29.74 -11.56 5.17
N VAL A 91 -29.14 -11.17 6.28
CA VAL A 91 -28.73 -9.79 6.58
C VAL A 91 -27.27 -9.81 6.97
N ILE A 92 -26.47 -8.96 6.35
CA ILE A 92 -25.08 -8.68 6.72
C ILE A 92 -25.04 -7.26 7.27
N GLU A 93 -24.52 -7.10 8.48
CA GLU A 93 -24.21 -5.80 9.07
C GLU A 93 -22.70 -5.73 9.25
N ASP A 94 -22.06 -4.73 8.65
CA ASP A 94 -20.62 -4.73 8.50
C ASP A 94 -20.06 -3.31 8.45
N HIS A 95 -18.86 -3.15 9.00
CA HIS A 95 -18.10 -1.90 9.04
C HIS A 95 -16.64 -2.23 9.35
N PRO A 96 -15.68 -1.38 8.98
CA PRO A 96 -14.28 -1.64 9.26
C PRO A 96 -13.98 -1.51 10.76
N ARG A 97 -12.99 -2.27 11.23
CA ARG A 97 -12.37 -2.09 12.53
C ARG A 97 -11.49 -0.83 12.59
N PHE A 98 -10.71 -0.58 11.55
CA PHE A 98 -9.80 0.57 11.47
C PHE A 98 -10.17 1.49 10.32
N ARG A 99 -10.05 2.81 10.52
CA ARG A 99 -10.30 3.82 9.49
C ARG A 99 -9.20 3.91 8.43
N TRP A 100 -7.98 3.49 8.77
CA TRP A 100 -6.86 3.38 7.83
C TRP A 100 -6.54 1.91 7.55
N ARG A 101 -6.71 1.50 6.30
CA ARG A 101 -6.49 0.13 5.84
C ARG A 101 -5.63 0.22 4.58
N GLY A 102 -4.33 0.40 4.81
CA GLY A 102 -3.41 0.85 3.77
C GLY A 102 -2.57 -0.25 3.15
N CYS A 103 -2.08 0.03 1.94
CA CYS A 103 -0.95 -0.67 1.37
C CYS A 103 -0.03 0.33 0.65
N LEU A 104 1.27 0.31 0.96
CA LEU A 104 2.26 1.04 0.18
C LEU A 104 2.62 0.26 -1.07
N LEU A 105 2.67 0.97 -2.20
CA LEU A 105 3.25 0.49 -3.44
C LEU A 105 4.47 1.35 -3.79
N ASP A 106 5.64 0.74 -3.72
CA ASP A 106 6.88 1.36 -4.16
C ASP A 106 6.96 1.35 -5.69
N VAL A 107 6.93 2.55 -6.27
CA VAL A 107 7.12 2.79 -7.70
C VAL A 107 8.45 3.49 -7.97
N ALA A 108 9.17 3.92 -6.93
CA ALA A 108 10.47 4.54 -7.01
C ALA A 108 11.56 3.52 -7.36
N ARG A 109 11.65 2.37 -6.67
CA ARG A 109 12.70 1.37 -6.97
C ARG A 109 12.41 0.65 -8.27
N ASN A 110 11.19 0.18 -8.50
CA ASN A 110 10.78 -0.39 -9.78
C ASN A 110 9.42 0.16 -10.27
N PHE A 111 9.49 1.22 -11.09
CA PHE A 111 8.36 1.83 -11.81
C PHE A 111 7.29 0.85 -12.29
N ARG A 112 6.03 1.24 -12.04
CA ARG A 112 4.82 0.58 -12.50
C ARG A 112 4.12 1.46 -13.51
N THR A 113 3.70 0.90 -14.62
CA THR A 113 2.84 1.61 -15.59
C THR A 113 1.53 2.06 -14.92
N LYS A 114 0.90 3.12 -15.44
CA LYS A 114 -0.42 3.56 -14.95
C LYS A 114 -1.43 2.41 -14.89
N ALA A 115 -1.51 1.58 -15.93
CA ALA A 115 -2.42 0.44 -15.99
C ALA A 115 -2.19 -0.57 -14.84
N GLU A 116 -0.93 -0.81 -14.47
CA GLU A 116 -0.58 -1.67 -13.33
C GLU A 116 -1.00 -1.03 -11.99
N VAL A 117 -0.86 0.29 -11.84
CA VAL A 117 -1.33 1.02 -10.64
C VAL A 117 -2.86 1.00 -10.53
N LEU A 118 -3.59 1.27 -11.62
CA LEU A 118 -5.06 1.19 -11.64
C LEU A 118 -5.55 -0.22 -11.29
N ARG A 119 -4.89 -1.26 -11.84
CA ARG A 119 -5.18 -2.65 -11.47
C ARG A 119 -4.93 -2.89 -9.98
N PHE A 120 -3.84 -2.37 -9.42
CA PHE A 120 -3.55 -2.50 -7.99
C PHE A 120 -4.62 -1.83 -7.12
N VAL A 121 -5.15 -0.67 -7.53
CA VAL A 121 -6.29 -0.01 -6.88
C VAL A 121 -7.54 -0.91 -6.88
N ASP A 122 -7.86 -1.58 -8.00
CA ASP A 122 -8.97 -2.55 -8.04
C ASP A 122 -8.77 -3.69 -7.03
N LEU A 123 -7.52 -4.15 -6.88
CA LEU A 123 -7.17 -5.19 -5.91
C LEU A 123 -7.34 -4.70 -4.47
N LEU A 124 -6.87 -3.50 -4.12
CA LEU A 124 -7.11 -2.92 -2.79
C LEU A 124 -8.61 -2.83 -2.49
N ALA A 125 -9.37 -2.30 -3.45
CA ALA A 125 -10.80 -2.07 -3.30
C ALA A 125 -11.60 -3.38 -3.18
N ALA A 126 -11.21 -4.45 -3.90
CA ALA A 126 -11.81 -5.78 -3.78
C ALA A 126 -11.67 -6.39 -2.37
N HIS A 127 -10.64 -5.97 -1.63
CA HIS A 127 -10.34 -6.40 -0.26
C HIS A 127 -10.75 -5.36 0.79
N LYS A 128 -11.46 -4.28 0.39
CA LYS A 128 -11.88 -3.17 1.26
C LYS A 128 -10.73 -2.41 1.94
N LEU A 129 -9.54 -2.44 1.34
CA LEU A 129 -8.44 -1.55 1.70
C LEU A 129 -8.73 -0.17 1.10
N ASN A 130 -8.48 0.90 1.85
CA ASN A 130 -8.94 2.26 1.52
C ASN A 130 -7.82 3.29 1.39
N VAL A 131 -6.56 2.88 1.54
CA VAL A 131 -5.40 3.76 1.29
C VAL A 131 -4.40 3.07 0.39
N LEU A 132 -4.06 3.73 -0.72
CA LEU A 132 -2.85 3.47 -1.50
C LEU A 132 -1.80 4.50 -1.08
N HIS A 133 -0.75 4.06 -0.38
CA HIS A 133 0.42 4.90 -0.12
C HIS A 133 1.37 4.74 -1.32
N LEU A 134 1.56 5.80 -2.11
CA LEU A 134 2.35 5.75 -3.34
C LEU A 134 3.71 6.39 -3.10
N HIS A 135 4.73 5.54 -2.93
CA HIS A 135 6.11 5.97 -2.71
C HIS A 135 6.74 6.36 -4.05
N LEU A 136 6.76 7.68 -4.33
CA LEU A 136 7.01 8.24 -5.67
C LEU A 136 8.49 8.59 -5.92
N THR A 137 9.32 8.67 -4.88
CA THR A 137 10.68 9.17 -5.01
C THR A 137 11.62 8.43 -4.07
N ASP A 138 12.78 8.04 -4.59
CA ASP A 138 13.86 7.45 -3.81
C ASP A 138 15.21 7.68 -4.52
N ASP A 139 16.29 7.15 -3.97
CA ASP A 139 17.63 7.19 -4.53
C ASP A 139 17.71 6.59 -5.95
N GLN A 140 16.92 5.54 -6.22
CA GLN A 140 16.94 4.82 -7.50
C GLN A 140 15.90 5.32 -8.50
N GLY A 141 15.15 6.37 -8.15
CA GLY A 141 14.32 7.06 -9.12
C GLY A 141 13.30 8.05 -8.58
N TRP A 142 12.98 9.02 -9.44
CA TRP A 142 11.96 10.03 -9.23
C TRP A 142 10.80 9.83 -10.22
N ARG A 143 9.55 9.71 -9.73
CA ARG A 143 8.41 9.22 -10.55
C ARG A 143 7.33 10.25 -10.85
N ILE A 144 7.46 11.50 -10.40
CA ILE A 144 6.45 12.54 -10.60
C ILE A 144 7.02 13.68 -11.45
N GLU A 145 6.35 14.08 -12.54
CA GLU A 145 6.74 15.32 -13.21
C GLU A 145 6.39 16.54 -12.37
N VAL A 146 7.24 17.56 -12.37
CA VAL A 146 6.99 18.82 -11.64
C VAL A 146 7.23 20.00 -12.58
N PRO A 147 6.20 20.82 -12.88
CA PRO A 147 6.31 21.93 -13.81
C PRO A 147 7.46 22.89 -13.50
N GLY A 148 8.33 23.07 -14.50
CA GLY A 148 9.53 23.91 -14.44
C GLY A 148 10.68 23.36 -13.58
N LEU A 149 10.61 22.07 -13.22
CA LEU A 149 11.73 21.29 -12.71
C LEU A 149 11.98 20.04 -13.61
N PRO A 150 12.15 20.19 -14.94
CA PRO A 150 12.13 19.07 -15.89
C PRO A 150 13.21 18.00 -15.66
N ARG A 151 14.38 18.36 -15.13
CA ARG A 151 15.47 17.39 -14.88
C ARG A 151 15.10 16.31 -13.86
N LEU A 152 14.08 16.54 -13.01
CA LEU A 152 13.58 15.52 -12.07
C LEU A 152 13.12 14.26 -12.84
N THR A 153 12.54 14.42 -14.02
CA THR A 153 12.14 13.30 -14.88
C THR A 153 13.08 13.07 -16.07
N GLU A 154 13.72 14.09 -16.64
CA GLU A 154 14.71 13.86 -17.72
C GLU A 154 15.94 13.07 -17.25
N ILE A 155 16.34 13.25 -15.98
CA ILE A 155 17.49 12.58 -15.36
C ILE A 155 17.01 11.64 -14.25
N GLY A 156 16.29 12.18 -13.25
CA GLY A 156 15.96 11.43 -12.03
C GLY A 156 15.04 10.23 -12.24
N SER A 157 14.29 10.14 -13.35
CA SER A 157 13.34 9.03 -13.57
C SER A 157 13.94 7.78 -14.21
N TRP A 158 15.24 7.68 -14.41
CA TRP A 158 15.84 6.46 -14.93
C TRP A 158 17.26 6.24 -14.38
N ARG A 159 17.64 4.97 -14.28
CA ARG A 159 18.98 4.54 -13.89
C ARG A 159 19.56 3.60 -14.93
N ARG A 160 20.89 3.52 -14.98
CA ARG A 160 21.62 2.76 -16.00
C ARG A 160 21.50 1.25 -15.86
N GLU A 161 21.33 0.74 -14.65
CA GLU A 161 21.20 -0.69 -14.32
C GLU A 161 20.62 -0.87 -12.92
N SER A 162 20.29 -2.10 -12.52
CA SER A 162 19.76 -2.43 -11.20
C SER A 162 20.59 -3.52 -10.52
N MET A 163 20.67 -3.46 -9.19
CA MET A 163 21.29 -4.50 -8.38
C MET A 163 20.48 -5.80 -8.41
N VAL A 164 21.18 -6.91 -8.58
CA VAL A 164 20.60 -8.26 -8.59
C VAL A 164 21.05 -9.03 -7.36
N GLY A 165 20.10 -9.59 -6.62
CA GLY A 165 20.38 -10.33 -5.39
C GLY A 165 20.61 -9.41 -4.18
N ARG A 166 21.55 -9.76 -3.31
CA ARG A 166 21.77 -9.09 -2.02
C ARG A 166 22.22 -7.63 -2.16
N HIS A 167 21.87 -6.82 -1.16
CA HIS A 167 22.26 -5.40 -1.04
C HIS A 167 23.79 -5.16 -1.02
N ASP A 168 24.58 -6.13 -0.56
CA ASP A 168 26.06 -6.08 -0.55
C ASP A 168 26.70 -6.80 -1.74
N GLY A 169 25.89 -7.26 -2.70
CA GLY A 169 26.33 -7.96 -3.90
C GLY A 169 26.89 -7.02 -4.98
N PRO A 170 27.99 -7.40 -5.65
CA PRO A 170 28.54 -6.60 -6.76
C PRO A 170 27.70 -6.70 -8.05
N GLN A 171 26.72 -7.61 -8.12
CA GLN A 171 26.02 -7.91 -9.36
C GLN A 171 25.06 -6.80 -9.77
N ARG A 172 25.11 -6.44 -11.06
CA ARG A 172 24.17 -5.54 -11.72
C ARG A 172 23.65 -6.22 -12.99
N ASP A 173 22.40 -5.93 -13.36
CA ASP A 173 21.75 -6.54 -14.53
C ASP A 173 22.17 -5.92 -15.87
N GLY A 174 22.89 -4.79 -15.85
CA GLY A 174 23.26 -4.04 -17.05
C GLY A 174 22.06 -3.50 -17.85
N ARG A 175 20.86 -3.45 -17.25
CA ARG A 175 19.61 -3.10 -17.93
C ARG A 175 19.07 -1.76 -17.42
N PRO A 176 19.00 -0.73 -18.28
CA PRO A 176 18.37 0.53 -17.90
C PRO A 176 16.92 0.33 -17.44
N HIS A 177 16.56 1.02 -16.37
CA HIS A 177 15.22 1.00 -15.79
C HIS A 177 14.74 2.41 -15.51
N GLY A 178 13.48 2.70 -15.81
CA GLY A 178 12.92 4.02 -15.56
C GLY A 178 11.46 4.16 -15.95
N GLY A 179 10.99 5.39 -15.82
CA GLY A 179 9.60 5.80 -16.05
C GLY A 179 9.17 6.83 -15.00
N PHE A 180 8.19 7.63 -15.37
CA PHE A 180 7.53 8.60 -14.51
C PHE A 180 6.07 8.74 -14.91
N TYR A 181 5.26 9.31 -14.02
CA TYR A 181 3.88 9.66 -14.27
C TYR A 181 3.78 11.13 -14.66
N THR A 182 3.00 11.41 -15.70
CA THR A 182 2.58 12.79 -15.97
C THR A 182 1.62 13.28 -14.88
N THR A 183 1.42 14.58 -14.78
CA THR A 183 0.42 15.20 -13.91
C THR A 183 -0.96 14.60 -14.19
N ASP A 184 -1.31 14.38 -15.46
CA ASP A 184 -2.60 13.82 -15.84
C ASP A 184 -2.71 12.32 -15.55
N ASP A 185 -1.62 11.55 -15.65
CA ASP A 185 -1.62 10.15 -15.20
C ASP A 185 -1.91 10.05 -13.70
N LEU A 186 -1.30 10.92 -12.88
CA LEU A 186 -1.54 10.92 -11.43
C LEU A 186 -2.95 11.40 -11.09
N ARG A 187 -3.48 12.41 -11.78
CA ARG A 187 -4.89 12.82 -11.63
C ARG A 187 -5.85 11.69 -11.99
N GLU A 188 -5.58 10.93 -13.04
CA GLU A 188 -6.37 9.75 -13.41
C GLU A 188 -6.29 8.68 -12.33
N ILE A 189 -5.10 8.37 -11.80
CA ILE A 189 -4.93 7.40 -10.70
C ILE A 189 -5.74 7.84 -9.46
N VAL A 190 -5.64 9.12 -9.08
CA VAL A 190 -6.38 9.69 -7.94
C VAL A 190 -7.89 9.58 -8.14
N ALA A 191 -8.40 9.99 -9.32
CA ALA A 191 -9.83 9.93 -9.62
C ALA A 191 -10.34 8.48 -9.65
N TYR A 192 -9.60 7.58 -10.29
CA TYR A 192 -9.93 6.16 -10.38
C TYR A 192 -9.98 5.50 -9.00
N ALA A 193 -9.05 5.85 -8.11
CA ALA A 193 -9.01 5.39 -6.73
C ALA A 193 -10.19 5.93 -5.91
N ALA A 194 -10.53 7.22 -6.07
CA ALA A 194 -11.66 7.83 -5.37
C ALA A 194 -13.00 7.15 -5.72
N GLU A 195 -13.24 6.81 -6.99
CA GLU A 195 -14.41 6.02 -7.43
C GLU A 195 -14.52 4.64 -6.76
N ARG A 196 -13.40 4.15 -6.20
CA ARG A 196 -13.27 2.85 -5.54
C ARG A 196 -13.14 2.95 -4.03
N SER A 197 -13.42 4.14 -3.48
CA SER A 197 -13.26 4.44 -2.06
C SER A 197 -11.84 4.16 -1.55
N VAL A 198 -10.84 4.48 -2.39
CA VAL A 198 -9.42 4.41 -2.06
C VAL A 198 -8.82 5.82 -2.12
N THR A 199 -8.22 6.25 -1.03
CA THR A 199 -7.43 7.50 -0.97
C THR A 199 -6.00 7.21 -1.43
N VAL A 200 -5.44 8.09 -2.28
CA VAL A 200 -4.03 8.01 -2.68
C VAL A 200 -3.21 8.99 -1.85
N VAL A 201 -2.32 8.47 -1.02
CA VAL A 201 -1.37 9.24 -0.22
C VAL A 201 -0.04 9.25 -0.97
N PRO A 202 0.40 10.38 -1.55
CA PRO A 202 1.70 10.46 -2.21
C PRO A 202 2.82 10.60 -1.17
N GLU A 203 4.01 10.12 -1.50
CA GLU A 203 5.22 10.36 -0.70
C GLU A 203 6.36 10.90 -1.54
N ILE A 204 6.93 12.02 -1.06
CA ILE A 204 8.18 12.61 -1.54
C ILE A 204 9.18 12.56 -0.39
N ASP A 205 10.12 11.65 -0.46
CA ASP A 205 11.05 11.36 0.63
C ASP A 205 12.13 12.45 0.78
N VAL A 206 12.29 12.93 2.01
CA VAL A 206 13.30 13.91 2.42
C VAL A 206 13.70 13.70 3.89
N PRO A 207 14.95 14.00 4.30
CA PRO A 207 16.05 14.52 3.51
C PRO A 207 16.98 13.43 2.95
N GLY A 208 16.75 12.17 3.33
CA GLY A 208 17.37 10.98 2.75
C GLY A 208 16.66 10.56 1.47
N HIS A 209 16.99 9.37 0.96
CA HIS A 209 16.38 8.79 -0.25
C HIS A 209 16.30 9.77 -1.43
N ALA A 210 17.25 10.71 -1.52
CA ALA A 210 17.17 11.88 -2.38
C ALA A 210 18.12 11.81 -3.58
N ARG A 211 18.87 10.71 -3.76
CA ARG A 211 19.94 10.67 -4.76
C ARG A 211 19.46 10.85 -6.20
N ALA A 212 18.23 10.46 -6.54
CA ALA A 212 17.65 10.78 -7.85
C ALA A 212 17.42 12.28 -8.05
N ALA A 213 16.98 13.00 -7.00
CA ALA A 213 16.83 14.45 -7.02
C ALA A 213 18.20 15.16 -7.08
N LEU A 214 19.20 14.65 -6.35
CA LEU A 214 20.58 15.15 -6.39
C LEU A 214 21.23 14.98 -7.77
N ALA A 215 21.01 13.85 -8.44
CA ALA A 215 21.47 13.65 -9.81
C ALA A 215 20.80 14.64 -10.80
N ALA A 216 19.51 14.93 -10.57
CA ALA A 216 18.75 15.87 -11.36
C ALA A 216 19.13 17.34 -11.10
N TYR A 217 19.43 17.72 -9.85
CA TYR A 217 19.81 19.07 -9.43
C TYR A 217 20.88 18.98 -8.33
N PRO A 218 22.17 18.89 -8.70
CA PRO A 218 23.28 18.74 -7.75
C PRO A 218 23.34 19.83 -6.68
N GLU A 219 22.79 21.01 -6.97
CA GLU A 219 22.72 22.16 -6.05
C GLU A 219 21.83 21.91 -4.82
N LEU A 220 21.06 20.82 -4.80
CA LEU A 220 20.28 20.36 -3.65
C LEU A 220 21.11 19.66 -2.57
N GLY A 221 22.32 19.20 -2.90
CA GLY A 221 23.19 18.45 -2.00
C GLY A 221 24.50 19.16 -1.70
N PRO A 222 25.37 18.55 -0.88
CA PRO A 222 26.74 19.03 -0.73
C PRO A 222 27.51 18.93 -2.04
N GLU A 223 28.53 19.78 -2.21
CA GLU A 223 29.48 19.65 -3.30
C GLU A 223 30.25 18.33 -3.20
N THR A 224 30.39 17.62 -4.32
CA THR A 224 31.08 16.33 -4.43
C THR A 224 32.16 16.38 -5.49
N GLU A 225 33.21 15.56 -5.34
CA GLU A 225 34.25 15.42 -6.37
C GLU A 225 33.72 14.75 -7.64
N GLU A 226 32.83 13.76 -7.47
CA GLU A 226 32.15 13.06 -8.55
C GLU A 226 30.70 13.53 -8.69
N PRO A 227 30.16 13.69 -9.92
CA PRO A 227 28.76 14.03 -10.12
C PRO A 227 27.82 13.00 -9.49
N TRP A 228 26.70 13.48 -8.93
CA TRP A 228 25.62 12.60 -8.49
C TRP A 228 25.03 11.81 -9.68
N GLU A 229 24.85 10.50 -9.48
CA GLU A 229 24.13 9.62 -10.40
C GLU A 229 22.91 9.02 -9.70
N VAL A 230 21.81 8.78 -10.43
CA VAL A 230 20.68 7.99 -9.92
C VAL A 230 21.19 6.62 -9.49
N TRP A 231 20.86 6.21 -8.26
CA TRP A 231 21.53 5.06 -7.66
C TRP A 231 21.10 3.75 -8.31
N THR A 232 22.05 2.84 -8.48
CA THR A 232 21.84 1.51 -9.08
C THR A 232 21.87 0.39 -8.04
N SER A 233 21.90 0.75 -6.76
CA SER A 233 22.05 -0.17 -5.63
C SER A 233 20.89 -0.02 -4.66
N TRP A 234 20.62 -1.09 -3.92
CA TRP A 234 19.67 -1.10 -2.80
C TRP A 234 20.39 -0.81 -1.48
N GLY A 235 19.63 -0.55 -0.43
CA GLY A 235 20.11 -0.26 0.92
C GLY A 235 20.09 1.23 1.25
N ILE A 236 20.78 1.60 2.32
CA ILE A 236 20.74 2.97 2.88
C ILE A 236 21.81 3.84 2.21
N SER A 237 21.38 4.90 1.56
CA SER A 237 22.28 5.93 1.00
C SER A 237 22.73 6.90 2.09
N THR A 238 23.99 7.33 2.06
CA THR A 238 24.47 8.43 2.91
C THR A 238 24.32 9.80 2.23
N ALA A 239 23.68 9.85 1.07
CA ALA A 239 23.45 11.09 0.34
C ALA A 239 22.22 11.81 0.92
N LEU A 240 22.46 12.94 1.58
CA LEU A 240 21.41 13.78 2.16
C LEU A 240 21.28 15.09 1.38
N LEU A 241 20.06 15.62 1.34
CA LEU A 241 19.82 17.01 0.93
C LEU A 241 20.56 17.97 1.84
N ALA A 242 21.20 18.99 1.27
CA ALA A 242 21.75 20.09 2.06
C ALA A 242 20.59 20.94 2.61
N PRO A 243 20.47 21.18 3.93
CA PRO A 243 19.35 21.90 4.55
C PRO A 243 19.44 23.42 4.33
N THR A 244 19.48 23.84 3.07
CA THR A 244 19.61 25.23 2.61
C THR A 244 18.25 25.83 2.31
N ASP A 245 18.18 27.16 2.23
CA ASP A 245 16.96 27.85 1.79
C ASP A 245 16.60 27.51 0.34
N TYR A 246 17.60 27.25 -0.52
CA TYR A 246 17.38 26.80 -1.88
C TYR A 246 16.66 25.44 -1.93
N ALA A 247 17.14 24.45 -1.16
CA ALA A 247 16.48 23.15 -1.07
C ALA A 247 15.07 23.27 -0.49
N ARG A 248 14.88 24.15 0.51
CA ARG A 248 13.58 24.39 1.12
C ARG A 248 12.56 24.94 0.10
N ASP A 249 12.94 25.97 -0.64
CA ASP A 249 12.07 26.56 -1.66
C ASP A 249 11.82 25.59 -2.82
N PHE A 250 12.81 24.78 -3.18
CA PHE A 250 12.66 23.71 -4.17
C PHE A 250 11.58 22.71 -3.76
N PHE A 251 11.68 22.14 -2.56
CA PHE A 251 10.72 21.13 -2.11
C PHE A 251 9.35 21.72 -1.79
N ARG A 252 9.26 22.99 -1.36
CA ARG A 252 7.97 23.69 -1.25
C ARG A 252 7.26 23.78 -2.60
N ARG A 253 7.98 24.06 -3.69
CA ARG A 253 7.43 24.06 -5.05
C ARG A 253 7.01 22.65 -5.50
N VAL A 254 7.77 21.62 -5.14
CA VAL A 254 7.38 20.21 -5.37
C VAL A 254 6.09 19.91 -4.63
N PHE A 255 6.00 20.23 -3.33
CA PHE A 255 4.82 19.98 -2.54
C PHE A 255 3.61 20.79 -3.01
N ASP A 256 3.76 22.04 -3.44
CA ASP A 256 2.64 22.79 -4.05
C ASP A 256 2.05 22.01 -5.24
N HIS A 257 2.91 21.45 -6.11
CA HIS A 257 2.43 20.62 -7.23
C HIS A 257 1.78 19.31 -6.78
N VAL A 258 2.33 18.65 -5.75
CA VAL A 258 1.71 17.48 -5.13
C VAL A 258 0.30 17.83 -4.61
N LEU A 259 0.14 18.97 -3.92
CA LEU A 259 -1.16 19.39 -3.39
C LEU A 259 -2.18 19.74 -4.48
N ASP A 260 -1.73 20.16 -5.66
CA ASP A 260 -2.59 20.38 -6.83
C ASP A 260 -3.14 19.08 -7.45
N ILE A 261 -2.44 17.96 -7.25
CA ILE A 261 -2.81 16.65 -7.80
C ILE A 261 -3.60 15.83 -6.79
N PHE A 262 -3.12 15.78 -5.54
CA PHE A 262 -3.57 14.85 -4.53
C PHE A 262 -4.50 15.54 -3.51
N PRO A 263 -5.81 15.22 -3.49
CA PRO A 263 -6.74 15.80 -2.53
C PRO A 263 -6.60 15.20 -1.13
N SER A 264 -5.75 14.18 -0.95
CA SER A 264 -5.49 13.53 0.34
C SER A 264 -5.16 14.56 1.42
N GLU A 265 -5.76 14.41 2.59
CA GLU A 265 -5.41 15.20 3.77
C GLU A 265 -4.02 14.87 4.30
N VAL A 266 -3.47 13.71 3.93
CA VAL A 266 -2.18 13.19 4.39
C VAL A 266 -1.20 13.12 3.22
N ILE A 267 0.01 13.65 3.41
CA ILE A 267 1.08 13.70 2.42
C ILE A 267 2.37 13.16 3.04
N GLY A 268 2.95 12.11 2.45
CA GLY A 268 4.20 11.51 2.86
C GLY A 268 5.39 12.43 2.59
N ILE A 269 6.27 12.55 3.58
CA ILE A 269 7.54 13.27 3.50
C ILE A 269 8.74 12.35 3.78
N GLY A 270 8.50 11.05 3.99
CA GLY A 270 9.51 10.05 4.36
C GLY A 270 10.20 10.37 5.69
N GLY A 271 11.52 10.55 5.64
CA GLY A 271 12.33 10.94 6.80
C GLY A 271 13.01 9.79 7.55
N ASP A 272 12.99 8.59 6.97
CA ASP A 272 13.68 7.40 7.42
C ASP A 272 15.15 7.35 6.97
N GLU A 273 15.91 6.44 7.59
CA GLU A 273 17.23 6.00 7.16
C GLU A 273 18.20 7.12 6.72
N VAL A 274 18.37 8.14 7.57
CA VAL A 274 19.20 9.34 7.29
C VAL A 274 20.56 9.36 8.03
N PRO A 275 21.49 8.42 7.75
CA PRO A 275 22.77 8.37 8.45
C PRO A 275 23.58 9.64 8.21
N GLY A 276 24.02 10.26 9.30
CA GLY A 276 24.77 11.52 9.25
C GLY A 276 23.90 12.78 9.22
N ALA A 277 22.57 12.65 9.32
CA ALA A 277 21.69 13.79 9.49
C ALA A 277 22.05 14.58 10.76
N THR A 278 21.89 15.90 10.65
CA THR A 278 22.15 16.87 11.72
C THR A 278 20.86 17.52 12.19
N ILE A 279 20.94 18.35 13.23
CA ILE A 279 19.79 19.14 13.73
C ILE A 279 19.23 20.05 12.63
N GLU A 280 20.05 20.54 11.71
CA GLU A 280 19.61 21.36 10.59
C GLU A 280 18.72 20.58 9.60
N HIS A 281 19.02 19.29 9.38
CA HIS A 281 18.14 18.38 8.64
C HIS A 281 16.83 18.15 9.41
N GLY A 282 16.96 18.02 10.74
CA GLY A 282 15.92 18.17 11.74
C GLY A 282 14.86 19.23 11.42
N LEU A 283 15.36 20.46 11.44
CA LEU A 283 14.59 21.69 11.22
C LEU A 283 14.08 21.81 9.78
N PHE A 284 14.79 21.25 8.80
CA PHE A 284 14.35 21.19 7.41
C PHE A 284 13.06 20.37 7.27
N VAL A 285 13.03 19.14 7.79
CA VAL A 285 11.85 18.27 7.77
C VAL A 285 10.68 18.91 8.53
N ALA A 286 10.94 19.45 9.73
CA ALA A 286 9.92 20.09 10.54
C ALA A 286 9.28 21.33 9.87
N ASP A 287 10.05 22.07 9.09
CA ASP A 287 9.55 23.19 8.30
C ASP A 287 8.66 22.74 7.13
N LEU A 288 9.03 21.68 6.41
CA LEU A 288 8.19 21.12 5.35
C LEU A 288 6.88 20.55 5.91
N ALA A 289 6.94 19.87 7.07
CA ALA A 289 5.74 19.42 7.76
C ALA A 289 4.83 20.60 8.15
N ARG A 290 5.40 21.71 8.63
CA ARG A 290 4.64 22.93 8.96
C ARG A 290 4.07 23.60 7.71
N TYR A 291 4.82 23.63 6.62
CA TYR A 291 4.38 24.17 5.33
C TYR A 291 3.13 23.46 4.79
N LEU A 292 3.08 22.13 4.95
CA LEU A 292 1.89 21.32 4.65
C LEU A 292 0.74 21.63 5.62
N ALA A 293 1.01 21.73 6.92
CA ALA A 293 0.02 22.08 7.94
C ALA A 293 -0.67 23.43 7.68
N GLU A 294 0.10 24.45 7.29
CA GLU A 294 -0.41 25.78 6.92
C GLU A 294 -1.33 25.76 5.70
N ARG A 295 -1.27 24.69 4.89
CA ARG A 295 -2.13 24.44 3.71
C ARG A 295 -3.27 23.46 4.00
N GLY A 296 -3.52 23.15 5.27
CA GLY A 296 -4.59 22.25 5.69
C GLY A 296 -4.31 20.78 5.36
N ARG A 297 -3.04 20.38 5.41
CA ARG A 297 -2.59 19.00 5.17
C ARG A 297 -1.77 18.52 6.37
N ARG A 298 -1.75 17.21 6.60
CA ARG A 298 -0.94 16.56 7.63
C ARG A 298 0.21 15.83 6.94
N ALA A 299 1.43 16.05 7.40
CA ALA A 299 2.55 15.23 6.96
C ALA A 299 2.37 13.78 7.43
N LEU A 300 2.91 12.83 6.68
CA LEU A 300 3.20 11.47 7.12
C LEU A 300 4.71 11.28 7.06
N GLY A 301 5.33 10.91 8.17
CA GLY A 301 6.74 10.55 8.23
C GLY A 301 6.94 9.20 8.89
N TRP A 302 8.04 8.54 8.56
CA TRP A 302 8.46 7.31 9.24
C TRP A 302 8.96 7.62 10.65
N ASP A 303 8.93 6.65 11.54
CA ASP A 303 9.05 6.90 12.98
C ASP A 303 10.37 7.53 13.46
N GLU A 304 11.43 7.49 12.64
CA GLU A 304 12.67 8.25 12.86
C GLU A 304 12.46 9.77 12.91
N VAL A 305 11.41 10.31 12.31
CA VAL A 305 11.11 11.75 12.40
C VAL A 305 10.89 12.22 13.84
N LEU A 306 10.58 11.31 14.76
CA LEU A 306 10.49 11.61 16.19
C LEU A 306 11.84 12.00 16.82
N GLU A 307 12.97 11.61 16.21
CA GLU A 307 14.32 11.93 16.66
C GLU A 307 14.79 13.31 16.17
N ILE A 308 14.14 13.81 15.12
CA ILE A 308 14.53 14.95 14.27
C ILE A 308 14.10 16.31 14.88
N GLY A 309 13.28 16.29 15.94
CA GLY A 309 12.95 17.46 16.76
C GLY A 309 11.44 17.67 16.95
N ALA A 310 11.04 18.91 17.28
CA ALA A 310 9.63 19.23 17.50
C ALA A 310 8.88 19.36 16.17
N LEU A 311 7.85 18.52 15.99
CA LEU A 311 7.02 18.46 14.77
C LEU A 311 5.59 18.99 15.04
N PRO A 312 4.91 19.56 14.04
CA PRO A 312 3.47 19.81 14.15
C PRO A 312 2.69 18.48 14.27
N PRO A 313 1.43 18.49 14.76
CA PRO A 313 0.58 17.29 14.71
C PRO A 313 0.52 16.72 13.29
N MET A 314 0.83 15.43 13.17
CA MET A 314 1.04 14.74 11.90
C MET A 314 0.75 13.25 12.06
N VAL A 315 0.91 12.48 10.98
CA VAL A 315 0.80 11.02 10.98
C VAL A 315 2.19 10.41 11.05
N VAL A 316 2.40 9.40 11.89
CA VAL A 316 3.64 8.64 11.99
C VAL A 316 3.40 7.22 11.51
N GLY A 317 4.18 6.77 10.52
CA GLY A 317 4.27 5.37 10.12
C GLY A 317 5.21 4.63 11.06
N ALA A 318 4.65 3.89 12.03
CA ALA A 318 5.43 3.14 13.01
C ALA A 318 5.85 1.79 12.43
N TRP A 319 7.10 1.68 12.01
CA TRP A 319 7.63 0.54 11.27
C TRP A 319 8.72 -0.21 12.03
N GLN A 320 9.51 0.48 12.85
CA GLN A 320 10.62 -0.14 13.58
C GLN A 320 10.10 -1.07 14.68
N ASP A 321 9.27 -0.52 15.58
CA ASP A 321 8.70 -1.27 16.70
C ASP A 321 7.47 -0.62 17.34
N GLU A 322 6.87 -1.36 18.26
CA GLU A 322 5.75 -0.91 19.09
C GLU A 322 6.10 0.27 20.01
N ALA A 323 7.36 0.41 20.44
CA ALA A 323 7.77 1.52 21.28
C ALA A 323 7.76 2.85 20.50
N ALA A 324 8.06 2.82 19.21
CA ALA A 324 7.97 3.97 18.31
C ALA A 324 6.52 4.47 18.20
N ALA A 325 5.55 3.56 18.05
CA ALA A 325 4.13 3.90 18.08
C ALA A 325 3.73 4.58 19.40
N ALA A 326 4.18 4.06 20.54
CA ALA A 326 3.91 4.65 21.85
C ALA A 326 4.51 6.06 21.99
N ARG A 327 5.73 6.30 21.49
CA ARG A 327 6.37 7.62 21.48
C ARG A 327 5.57 8.62 20.63
N ALA A 328 5.12 8.21 19.44
CA ALA A 328 4.33 9.05 18.55
C ALA A 328 3.00 9.47 19.20
N VAL A 329 2.26 8.52 19.79
CA VAL A 329 1.01 8.82 20.51
C VAL A 329 1.25 9.76 21.70
N ALA A 330 2.31 9.52 22.48
CA ALA A 330 2.65 10.38 23.61
C ALA A 330 3.01 11.82 23.19
N ALA A 331 3.55 11.99 21.97
CA ALA A 331 3.84 13.28 21.37
C ALA A 331 2.60 13.94 20.70
N GLY A 332 1.44 13.29 20.71
CA GLY A 332 0.19 13.83 20.16
C GLY A 332 0.03 13.64 18.65
N HIS A 333 0.81 12.74 18.04
CA HIS A 333 0.66 12.36 16.65
C HIS A 333 -0.35 11.23 16.47
N ASP A 334 -0.97 11.19 15.29
CA ASP A 334 -1.72 10.01 14.85
C ASP A 334 -0.75 8.97 14.31
N VAL A 335 -1.09 7.68 14.42
CA VAL A 335 -0.20 6.56 14.07
C VAL A 335 -0.86 5.61 13.08
N VAL A 336 -0.11 5.23 12.06
CA VAL A 336 -0.37 4.07 11.21
C VAL A 336 0.64 2.99 11.58
N LEU A 337 0.16 1.81 11.96
CA LEU A 337 1.02 0.70 12.33
C LEU A 337 1.43 -0.07 11.08
N CYS A 338 2.74 -0.14 10.83
CA CYS A 338 3.32 -0.83 9.69
C CYS A 338 4.62 -1.56 10.06
N PRO A 339 4.64 -2.41 11.11
CA PRO A 339 5.88 -3.02 11.58
C PRO A 339 6.53 -3.91 10.52
N GLU A 340 7.81 -3.66 10.24
CA GLU A 340 8.65 -4.41 9.29
C GLU A 340 8.65 -5.90 9.64
N ASP A 341 8.81 -6.19 10.92
CA ASP A 341 8.87 -7.55 11.43
C ASP A 341 7.50 -8.25 11.42
N ARG A 342 6.42 -7.68 10.86
CA ARG A 342 5.10 -8.35 10.75
C ARG A 342 4.50 -8.31 9.36
N ILE A 343 4.35 -7.13 8.76
CA ILE A 343 3.44 -6.92 7.62
C ILE A 343 4.11 -6.29 6.38
N TYR A 344 5.43 -6.43 6.25
CA TYR A 344 6.15 -6.12 5.00
C TYR A 344 6.02 -7.29 4.03
N LEU A 345 5.52 -7.00 2.83
CA LEU A 345 5.15 -7.98 1.80
C LEU A 345 6.29 -8.27 0.81
N ASP A 346 7.33 -7.46 0.78
CA ASP A 346 8.56 -7.74 0.04
C ASP A 346 9.42 -8.83 0.71
N HIS A 347 9.17 -9.08 2.00
CA HIS A 347 9.82 -10.13 2.78
C HIS A 347 9.39 -11.55 2.37
N ARG A 348 10.30 -12.50 2.60
CA ARG A 348 10.16 -13.91 2.21
C ARG A 348 8.97 -14.62 2.88
N GLN A 349 8.28 -15.44 2.09
CA GLN A 349 7.03 -16.09 2.50
C GLN A 349 7.18 -17.49 3.06
N SER A 350 8.27 -18.17 2.73
CA SER A 350 8.57 -19.50 3.23
C SER A 350 10.05 -19.81 3.17
N ASP A 351 10.40 -21.02 3.57
CA ASP A 351 11.73 -21.61 3.42
C ASP A 351 11.85 -22.51 2.18
N HIS A 352 10.84 -22.52 1.32
CA HIS A 352 10.84 -23.34 0.11
C HIS A 352 12.04 -22.96 -0.78
N PRO A 353 12.83 -23.92 -1.29
CA PRO A 353 14.07 -23.64 -2.02
C PRO A 353 13.86 -22.88 -3.34
N GLY A 354 12.64 -22.92 -3.89
CA GLY A 354 12.24 -22.15 -5.06
C GLY A 354 11.79 -20.72 -4.76
N GLU A 355 11.75 -20.28 -3.49
CA GLU A 355 11.42 -18.90 -3.16
C GLU A 355 12.37 -17.95 -3.89
N PRO A 356 11.85 -16.98 -4.64
CA PRO A 356 12.64 -16.30 -5.64
C PRO A 356 13.69 -15.36 -5.07
N ILE A 357 13.36 -14.58 -4.03
CA ILE A 357 14.31 -13.70 -3.37
C ILE A 357 13.95 -13.66 -1.88
N PRO A 358 14.68 -14.37 -1.01
CA PRO A 358 14.39 -14.48 0.40
C PRO A 358 15.13 -13.39 1.20
N VAL A 359 14.74 -12.14 0.98
CA VAL A 359 15.13 -11.00 1.84
C VAL A 359 14.20 -10.88 3.05
N GLY A 360 14.67 -10.15 4.05
CA GLY A 360 13.91 -9.81 5.24
C GLY A 360 13.50 -11.00 6.11
N TYR A 361 12.50 -10.74 6.96
CA TYR A 361 11.97 -11.71 7.92
C TYR A 361 11.16 -12.80 7.23
N LEU A 362 11.19 -14.03 7.76
CA LEU A 362 10.22 -15.05 7.34
C LEU A 362 8.83 -14.66 7.82
N ARG A 363 7.94 -14.30 6.89
CA ARG A 363 6.53 -14.01 7.19
C ARG A 363 5.63 -14.82 6.31
N THR A 364 5.22 -15.96 6.88
CA THR A 364 4.22 -16.84 6.27
C THR A 364 2.85 -16.16 6.26
N LEU A 365 1.91 -16.74 5.50
CA LEU A 365 0.51 -16.33 5.53
C LEU A 365 -0.08 -16.39 6.95
N GLU A 366 0.26 -17.43 7.72
CA GLU A 366 -0.21 -17.60 9.09
C GLU A 366 0.38 -16.53 10.02
N ASP A 367 1.68 -16.23 9.91
CA ASP A 367 2.31 -15.18 10.72
C ASP A 367 1.63 -13.82 10.50
N MET A 368 1.37 -13.46 9.24
CA MET A 368 0.70 -12.21 8.90
C MET A 368 -0.77 -12.19 9.33
N TYR A 369 -1.47 -13.32 9.24
CA TYR A 369 -2.85 -13.41 9.73
C TYR A 369 -2.92 -13.27 11.26
N ARG A 370 -2.00 -13.93 11.97
CA ARG A 370 -1.93 -13.90 13.44
C ARG A 370 -1.41 -12.58 14.00
N TYR A 371 -0.84 -11.71 13.17
CA TYR A 371 -0.51 -10.37 13.60
C TYR A 371 -1.75 -9.64 14.10
N GLU A 372 -1.64 -9.11 15.31
CA GLU A 372 -2.67 -8.35 15.98
C GLU A 372 -1.99 -7.11 16.57
N PRO A 373 -2.41 -5.89 16.18
CA PRO A 373 -1.86 -4.65 16.73
C PRO A 373 -1.91 -4.61 18.26
N GLY A 374 -0.76 -4.40 18.91
CA GLY A 374 -0.66 -4.25 20.38
C GLY A 374 -1.21 -2.92 20.91
N PHE A 375 -1.49 -1.96 20.04
CA PHE A 375 -2.07 -0.66 20.39
C PHE A 375 -3.47 -0.48 19.83
N ASP A 376 -4.35 0.08 20.66
CA ASP A 376 -5.58 0.71 20.24
C ASP A 376 -5.72 2.09 20.90
N GLY A 377 -6.63 2.91 20.38
CA GLY A 377 -6.87 4.25 20.88
C GLY A 377 -7.23 5.24 19.78
N PRO A 378 -7.66 6.45 20.14
CA PRO A 378 -8.15 7.45 19.18
C PRO A 378 -7.08 7.94 18.20
N HIS A 379 -5.80 7.83 18.56
CA HIS A 379 -4.66 8.19 17.70
C HIS A 379 -4.21 7.06 16.77
N ILE A 380 -4.64 5.81 16.99
CA ILE A 380 -4.30 4.71 16.09
C ILE A 380 -5.27 4.73 14.90
N LEU A 381 -4.79 5.15 13.74
CA LEU A 381 -5.60 5.21 12.52
C LEU A 381 -5.94 3.81 12.00
N GLY A 382 -4.98 2.90 12.09
CA GLY A 382 -5.09 1.54 11.60
C GLY A 382 -3.76 0.93 11.21
N ILE A 383 -3.79 0.02 10.25
CA ILE A 383 -2.62 -0.73 9.80
C ILE A 383 -2.33 -0.51 8.33
N GLN A 384 -1.07 -0.70 7.95
CA GLN A 384 -0.63 -0.64 6.57
C GLN A 384 0.45 -1.67 6.27
N ALA A 385 0.26 -2.45 5.22
CA ALA A 385 1.31 -3.32 4.69
C ALA A 385 2.18 -2.57 3.67
N GLN A 386 3.46 -2.90 3.61
CA GLN A 386 4.38 -2.26 2.67
C GLN A 386 4.80 -3.22 1.56
N ILE A 387 4.85 -2.75 0.33
CA ILE A 387 5.44 -3.46 -0.81
C ILE A 387 6.61 -2.62 -1.32
N TRP A 388 7.80 -2.88 -0.78
CA TRP A 388 9.06 -2.35 -1.30
C TRP A 388 9.51 -3.14 -2.53
N SER A 389 9.98 -2.46 -3.56
CA SER A 389 10.01 -3.01 -4.91
C SER A 389 11.40 -3.32 -5.45
N GLU A 390 12.48 -3.22 -4.66
CA GLU A 390 13.87 -3.51 -5.05
C GLU A 390 14.00 -4.83 -5.83
N HIS A 391 13.26 -5.83 -5.37
CA HIS A 391 13.29 -7.21 -5.87
C HIS A 391 12.02 -7.61 -6.63
N LEU A 392 11.13 -6.64 -6.87
CA LEU A 392 9.83 -6.81 -7.51
C LEU A 392 9.81 -6.06 -8.86
N ASP A 393 10.62 -6.53 -9.80
CA ASP A 393 10.87 -5.91 -11.11
C ASP A 393 9.68 -5.94 -12.08
N THR A 394 8.64 -6.75 -11.82
CA THR A 394 7.42 -6.82 -12.65
C THR A 394 6.15 -6.87 -11.80
N VAL A 395 5.00 -6.53 -12.40
CA VAL A 395 3.70 -6.66 -11.72
C VAL A 395 3.39 -8.08 -11.26
N ARG A 396 3.89 -9.09 -11.97
CA ARG A 396 3.76 -10.52 -11.57
C ARG A 396 4.50 -10.80 -10.26
N ARG A 397 5.61 -10.11 -10.01
CA ARG A 397 6.37 -10.21 -8.75
C ARG A 397 5.66 -9.49 -7.62
N VAL A 398 5.05 -8.34 -7.90
CA VAL A 398 4.20 -7.61 -6.96
C VAL A 398 3.02 -8.49 -6.53
N ASP A 399 2.33 -9.13 -7.49
CA ASP A 399 1.25 -10.09 -7.17
C ASP A 399 1.73 -11.25 -6.30
N TYR A 400 2.87 -11.84 -6.65
CA TYR A 400 3.47 -12.94 -5.88
C TYR A 400 3.81 -12.52 -4.44
N ALA A 401 4.37 -11.33 -4.27
CA ALA A 401 4.78 -10.79 -2.97
C ALA A 401 3.56 -10.41 -2.10
N ALA A 402 2.58 -9.74 -2.71
CA ALA A 402 1.38 -9.26 -2.03
C ALA A 402 0.43 -10.39 -1.67
N PHE A 403 0.15 -11.32 -2.59
CA PHE A 403 -0.91 -12.32 -2.42
C PHE A 403 -0.37 -13.73 -2.18
N PRO A 404 -0.98 -14.50 -1.25
CA PRO A 404 -2.25 -14.22 -0.56
C PRO A 404 -2.15 -13.43 0.76
N ARG A 405 -0.97 -12.97 1.17
CA ARG A 405 -0.76 -12.33 2.47
C ARG A 405 -1.54 -11.03 2.68
N LEU A 406 -1.72 -10.23 1.64
CA LEU A 406 -2.51 -8.99 1.69
C LEU A 406 -4.00 -9.27 2.00
N CYS A 407 -4.52 -10.45 1.66
CA CYS A 407 -5.86 -10.87 2.09
C CYS A 407 -5.94 -11.02 3.62
N ALA A 408 -4.88 -11.53 4.25
CA ALA A 408 -4.81 -11.65 5.70
C ALA A 408 -4.73 -10.27 6.39
N VAL A 409 -3.93 -9.35 5.82
CA VAL A 409 -3.85 -7.96 6.29
C VAL A 409 -5.21 -7.26 6.17
N ALA A 410 -5.91 -7.42 5.03
CA ALA A 410 -7.23 -6.88 4.84
C ALA A 410 -8.24 -7.38 5.88
N GLU A 411 -8.15 -8.66 6.25
CA GLU A 411 -8.97 -9.23 7.30
C GLU A 411 -8.62 -8.69 8.69
N THR A 412 -7.33 -8.55 9.04
CA THR A 412 -6.90 -7.87 10.26
C THR A 412 -7.43 -6.44 10.35
N ALA A 413 -7.41 -5.73 9.22
CA ALA A 413 -7.77 -4.31 9.14
C ALA A 413 -9.29 -4.07 9.23
N TRP A 414 -10.08 -5.06 8.79
CA TRP A 414 -11.54 -4.94 8.66
C TRP A 414 -12.31 -5.68 9.76
N SER A 415 -12.00 -6.95 9.99
CA SER A 415 -12.84 -7.85 10.78
C SER A 415 -12.68 -7.65 12.30
N PRO A 416 -13.66 -8.12 13.10
CA PRO A 416 -13.53 -8.19 14.55
C PRO A 416 -12.30 -8.97 15.02
N LYS A 417 -11.76 -8.65 16.21
CA LYS A 417 -10.49 -9.20 16.75
C LYS A 417 -10.49 -10.72 16.96
N ASP A 418 -11.65 -11.37 17.09
CA ASP A 418 -11.80 -12.83 17.28
C ASP A 418 -11.57 -13.59 15.97
N ARG A 419 -10.34 -13.54 15.46
CA ARG A 419 -9.93 -14.16 14.20
C ARG A 419 -9.31 -15.53 14.44
N ASP A 420 -9.68 -16.51 13.62
CA ASP A 420 -9.15 -17.88 13.67
C ASP A 420 -8.53 -18.25 12.32
N TYR A 421 -7.28 -18.72 12.34
CA TYR A 421 -6.56 -19.08 11.11
C TYR A 421 -7.10 -20.37 10.50
N GLU A 422 -7.58 -21.30 11.33
CA GLU A 422 -8.15 -22.57 10.88
C GLU A 422 -9.49 -22.36 10.17
N GLU A 423 -10.21 -21.28 10.49
CA GLU A 423 -11.40 -20.83 9.77
C GLU A 423 -11.04 -20.07 8.48
N PHE A 424 -10.04 -19.18 8.56
CA PHE A 424 -9.62 -18.34 7.44
C PHE A 424 -9.03 -19.15 6.28
N LEU A 425 -8.18 -20.13 6.56
CA LEU A 425 -7.42 -20.82 5.53
C LEU A 425 -8.31 -21.56 4.50
N PRO A 426 -9.34 -22.34 4.88
CA PRO A 426 -10.28 -22.93 3.93
C PRO A 426 -11.03 -21.87 3.10
N ARG A 427 -11.48 -20.78 3.73
CA ARG A 427 -12.20 -19.68 3.06
C ARG A 427 -11.31 -18.95 2.05
N LEU A 428 -10.05 -18.71 2.39
CA LEU A 428 -9.06 -18.21 1.44
C LEU A 428 -8.86 -19.21 0.30
N ARG A 429 -8.52 -20.46 0.61
CA ARG A 429 -8.12 -21.49 -0.36
C ARG A 429 -9.23 -21.82 -1.36
N ASP A 430 -10.43 -22.10 -0.86
CA ASP A 430 -11.50 -22.70 -1.65
C ASP A 430 -12.38 -21.66 -2.34
N GLU A 431 -12.45 -20.45 -1.78
CA GLU A 431 -13.40 -19.43 -2.23
C GLU A 431 -12.73 -18.15 -2.71
N HIS A 432 -11.64 -17.71 -2.06
CA HIS A 432 -11.01 -16.45 -2.40
C HIS A 432 -9.90 -16.57 -3.45
N LEU A 433 -9.06 -17.62 -3.42
CA LEU A 433 -8.06 -17.86 -4.47
C LEU A 433 -8.70 -17.94 -5.87
N PRO A 434 -9.86 -18.60 -6.07
CA PRO A 434 -10.57 -18.53 -7.36
C PRO A 434 -11.01 -17.12 -7.77
N ARG A 435 -11.28 -16.20 -6.82
CA ARG A 435 -11.57 -14.79 -7.12
C ARG A 435 -10.31 -14.06 -7.57
N LEU A 436 -9.17 -14.33 -6.94
CA LEU A 436 -7.86 -13.84 -7.38
C LEU A 436 -7.50 -14.36 -8.79
N ASP A 437 -7.78 -15.63 -9.09
CA ASP A 437 -7.65 -16.20 -10.44
C ASP A 437 -8.52 -15.45 -11.46
N ALA A 438 -9.76 -15.10 -11.09
CA ALA A 438 -10.67 -14.35 -11.95
C ALA A 438 -10.22 -12.90 -12.19
N LEU A 439 -9.53 -12.30 -11.21
CA LEU A 439 -8.86 -10.99 -11.30
C LEU A 439 -7.52 -11.04 -12.03
N GLY A 440 -7.01 -12.23 -12.37
CA GLY A 440 -5.72 -12.41 -13.03
C GLY A 440 -4.52 -12.10 -12.13
N VAL A 441 -4.62 -12.39 -10.83
CA VAL A 441 -3.54 -12.20 -9.86
C VAL A 441 -2.62 -13.41 -9.84
N GLU A 442 -1.32 -13.22 -10.10
CA GLU A 442 -0.32 -14.29 -10.03
C GLU A 442 0.26 -14.46 -8.61
N TYR A 443 -0.61 -14.81 -7.66
CA TYR A 443 -0.27 -14.98 -6.25
C TYR A 443 0.74 -16.13 -6.02
N ARG A 444 1.37 -16.15 -4.84
CA ARG A 444 2.18 -17.30 -4.39
C ARG A 444 1.26 -18.49 -4.06
N PRO A 445 1.36 -19.64 -4.74
CA PRO A 445 0.56 -20.81 -4.39
C PRO A 445 0.87 -21.29 -2.96
N LEU A 446 -0.14 -21.79 -2.25
CA LEU A 446 0.01 -22.27 -0.87
C LEU A 446 1.06 -23.39 -0.74
N THR A 447 1.23 -24.19 -1.79
CA THR A 447 2.20 -25.29 -1.87
C THR A 447 3.62 -24.86 -2.26
N GLY A 448 3.83 -23.58 -2.59
CA GLY A 448 5.13 -23.04 -3.03
C GLY A 448 5.10 -22.45 -4.44
N PRO A 449 6.18 -21.77 -4.85
CA PRO A 449 6.28 -21.12 -6.17
C PRO A 449 6.16 -22.11 -7.32
N HIS A 450 5.45 -21.70 -8.37
CA HIS A 450 5.54 -22.33 -9.68
C HIS A 450 6.94 -22.14 -10.31
N PRO A 451 7.36 -22.98 -11.27
CA PRO A 451 8.68 -22.87 -11.89
C PRO A 451 9.01 -21.47 -12.44
N TRP A 452 8.05 -20.78 -13.08
CA TRP A 452 8.25 -19.43 -13.63
C TRP A 452 8.20 -18.31 -12.60
N GLN A 453 7.80 -18.61 -11.36
CA GLN A 453 7.83 -17.66 -10.24
C GLN A 453 9.17 -17.70 -9.50
N THR A 454 9.97 -18.75 -9.70
CA THR A 454 11.33 -18.88 -9.15
C THR A 454 12.32 -17.93 -9.83
N ARG A 455 13.45 -17.63 -9.16
CA ARG A 455 14.54 -16.79 -9.70
C ARG A 455 15.90 -17.49 -9.54
N PRO A 456 16.17 -18.55 -10.32
CA PRO A 456 17.45 -19.28 -10.25
C PRO A 456 18.64 -18.43 -10.74
N ASP A 457 18.37 -17.32 -11.43
CA ASP A 457 19.32 -16.30 -11.85
C ASP A 457 19.84 -15.45 -10.67
N VAL A 458 19.13 -15.44 -9.54
CA VAL A 458 19.57 -14.77 -8.32
C VAL A 458 20.43 -15.76 -7.52
N PRO A 459 21.71 -15.45 -7.22
CA PRO A 459 22.61 -16.39 -6.56
C PRO A 459 22.05 -16.90 -5.22
N ALA A 460 22.20 -18.19 -4.93
CA ALA A 460 21.73 -18.77 -3.66
C ALA A 460 22.41 -18.18 -2.42
N THR A 461 23.61 -17.59 -2.57
CA THR A 461 24.29 -16.82 -1.51
C THR A 461 23.61 -15.49 -1.21
N ALA A 462 22.67 -15.06 -2.05
CA ALA A 462 21.72 -13.99 -1.76
C ALA A 462 20.67 -14.40 -0.71
N HIS A 463 20.64 -15.68 -0.31
CA HIS A 463 19.62 -16.24 0.57
C HIS A 463 20.12 -16.42 2.02
N ARG A 464 19.42 -15.76 2.97
CA ARG A 464 19.42 -15.96 4.44
C ARG A 464 20.59 -15.40 5.30
N PRO A 465 20.32 -15.07 6.59
CA PRO A 465 19.71 -13.82 7.05
C PRO A 465 20.66 -13.05 8.01
N ARG A 466 20.21 -11.91 8.56
CA ARG A 466 20.73 -11.42 9.84
C ARG A 466 20.47 -12.45 10.95
#